data_AF-A0A946BTX2-F1
#
_entry.id   AF-A0A946BTX2-F1
#
_cell.length_a   1.000
_cell.length_b   1.000
_cell.length_c   1.000
_cell.angle_alpha   90.00
_cell.angle_beta   90.00
_cell.angle_gamma   90.00
#
_symmetry.space_group_name_H-M   'P 1'
#
loop_
_entity.id
_entity.type
_entity.pdbx_description
1 polymer ?
#
loop_
_entity_poly.entity_id
_entity_poly.type
_entity_poly.pdbx_seq_one_letter_code
_entity_poly.pdbx_strand_id
1 'polypeptide(L)'
;MKTMIGLLMLAWLFISPISPAGAGALLQDLENALMCKCDDKCGKVLINCTCSTSDKTRGTFTKMLESGLTVEQIIKMQVDKYGETVLSAPTKFGFNLTAWVMPFVALVAGGFGVRKVLSSWVRKKDDSDSAESPNEEPEISEKYSKRLKDELDGIEL
;
A
#
# COMPACT_ATOMS: atom_id res chain seq x y z
N MET A 1 -37.44 -3.14 -9.50
CA MET A 1 -37.53 -1.66 -9.51
C MET A 1 -36.84 -0.99 -8.33
N LYS A 2 -36.98 -1.46 -7.08
CA LYS A 2 -36.28 -0.89 -5.90
C LYS A 2 -34.73 -0.89 -5.99
N THR A 3 -34.14 -1.88 -6.66
CA THR A 3 -32.68 -2.01 -6.84
C THR A 3 -32.11 -1.12 -7.96
N MET A 4 -32.93 -0.72 -8.95
CA MET A 4 -32.51 0.19 -10.03
C MET A 4 -32.46 1.66 -9.58
N ILE A 5 -33.27 2.03 -8.58
CA ILE A 5 -33.30 3.42 -8.03
C ILE A 5 -32.08 3.69 -7.16
N GLY A 6 -31.58 2.68 -6.42
CA GLY A 6 -30.37 2.79 -5.61
C GLY A 6 -29.09 2.97 -6.44
N LEU A 7 -29.02 2.33 -7.62
CA LEU A 7 -27.86 2.42 -8.50
C LEU A 7 -27.76 3.77 -9.22
N LEU A 8 -28.90 4.43 -9.45
CA LEU A 8 -28.99 5.74 -10.11
C LEU A 8 -28.70 6.90 -9.12
N MET A 9 -29.02 6.74 -7.84
CA MET A 9 -28.64 7.67 -6.76
C MET A 9 -27.14 7.57 -6.40
N LEU A 10 -26.53 6.38 -6.47
CA LEU A 10 -25.09 6.21 -6.25
C LEU A 10 -24.25 6.81 -7.39
N ALA A 11 -24.81 6.88 -8.60
CA ALA A 11 -24.17 7.50 -9.77
C ALA A 11 -24.16 9.03 -9.73
N TRP A 12 -25.14 9.67 -9.06
CA TRP A 12 -25.20 11.12 -8.96
C TRP A 12 -24.12 11.69 -8.01
N LEU A 13 -23.63 10.90 -7.05
CA LEU A 13 -22.58 11.33 -6.12
C LEU A 13 -21.20 11.52 -6.76
N PHE A 14 -21.00 11.10 -8.01
CA PHE A 14 -19.72 11.23 -8.73
C PHE A 14 -19.60 12.51 -9.57
N ILE A 15 -20.67 13.30 -9.69
CA ILE A 15 -20.63 14.58 -10.42
C ILE A 15 -20.27 15.69 -9.44
N SER A 16 -19.06 15.62 -8.89
CA SER A 16 -18.48 16.78 -8.19
C SER A 16 -18.05 17.81 -9.23
N PRO A 17 -18.37 19.11 -9.04
CA PRO A 17 -17.79 20.16 -9.87
C PRO A 17 -16.28 20.19 -9.63
N ILE A 18 -15.51 19.98 -10.69
CA ILE A 18 -14.06 20.16 -10.68
C ILE A 18 -13.84 21.67 -10.57
N SER A 19 -13.50 22.15 -9.37
CA SER A 19 -13.07 23.53 -9.18
C SER A 19 -11.84 23.81 -10.05
N PRO A 20 -11.78 24.94 -10.75
CA PRO A 20 -10.58 25.33 -11.46
C PRO A 20 -9.46 25.53 -10.44
N ALA A 21 -8.45 24.66 -10.47
CA ALA A 21 -7.25 24.84 -9.68
C ALA A 21 -6.55 26.13 -10.13
N GLY A 22 -6.12 26.96 -9.17
CA GLY A 22 -5.42 28.21 -9.47
C GLY A 22 -4.09 27.94 -10.20
N ALA A 23 -3.72 28.84 -11.11
CA ALA A 23 -2.49 28.71 -11.93
C ALA A 23 -1.22 28.48 -11.09
N GLY A 24 -1.14 29.04 -9.88
CA GLY A 24 -0.04 28.81 -8.95
C GLY A 24 0.04 27.37 -8.43
N ALA A 25 -1.10 26.74 -8.14
CA ALA A 25 -1.15 25.34 -7.70
C ALA A 25 -0.75 24.39 -8.85
N LEU A 26 -1.24 24.66 -10.06
CA LEU A 26 -0.87 23.88 -11.25
C LEU A 26 0.62 23.97 -11.58
N LEU A 27 1.21 25.16 -11.43
CA LEU A 27 2.65 25.35 -11.61
C LEU A 27 3.44 24.59 -10.54
N GLN A 28 3.00 24.63 -9.28
CA GLN A 28 3.63 23.86 -8.21
C GLN A 28 3.55 22.34 -8.44
N ASP A 29 2.45 21.83 -9.00
CA ASP A 29 2.33 20.42 -9.38
C ASP A 29 3.34 20.03 -10.46
N LEU A 30 3.53 20.88 -11.48
CA LEU A 30 4.57 20.68 -12.50
C LEU A 30 5.97 20.69 -11.89
N GLU A 31 6.23 21.63 -10.99
CA GLU A 31 7.53 21.75 -10.33
C GLU A 31 7.85 20.55 -9.43
N ASN A 32 6.84 19.93 -8.82
CA ASN A 32 6.99 18.70 -8.04
C ASN A 32 7.15 17.46 -8.93
N ALA A 33 6.50 17.43 -10.08
CA ALA A 33 6.51 16.28 -10.99
C ALA A 33 7.78 16.19 -11.85
N LEU A 34 8.48 17.30 -12.07
CA LEU A 34 9.59 17.39 -13.03
C LEU A 34 10.93 17.71 -12.35
N MET A 35 12.01 17.13 -12.88
CA MET A 35 13.39 17.42 -12.50
C MET A 35 13.96 18.59 -13.29
N CYS A 36 14.83 19.37 -12.66
CA CYS A 36 15.52 20.45 -13.33
C CYS A 36 16.62 19.89 -14.26
N LYS A 37 16.52 20.19 -15.56
CA LYS A 37 17.54 19.88 -16.57
C LYS A 37 18.47 21.08 -16.77
N CYS A 38 19.20 21.48 -15.73
CA CYS A 38 20.25 22.48 -15.86
C CYS A 38 21.58 21.84 -16.32
N ASP A 39 22.40 22.63 -17.00
CA ASP A 39 23.71 22.19 -17.51
C ASP A 39 24.67 21.78 -16.39
N ASP A 40 24.51 22.37 -15.19
CA ASP A 40 25.27 22.07 -13.98
C ASP A 40 24.92 20.72 -13.34
N LYS A 41 24.01 19.95 -13.94
CA LYS A 41 23.57 18.61 -13.47
C LYS A 41 23.20 18.57 -11.98
N CYS A 42 22.45 19.56 -11.50
CA CYS A 42 22.15 19.65 -10.07
C CYS A 42 21.32 18.47 -9.52
N GLY A 43 20.62 17.71 -10.37
CA GLY A 43 19.86 16.52 -10.00
C GLY A 43 18.65 16.78 -9.08
N LYS A 44 18.25 18.06 -8.91
CA LYS A 44 17.14 18.44 -8.04
C LYS A 44 15.81 18.44 -8.79
N VAL A 45 14.74 18.13 -8.05
CA VAL A 45 13.37 18.39 -8.48
C VAL A 45 13.20 19.90 -8.72
N LEU A 46 12.43 20.30 -9.73
CA LEU A 46 12.34 21.68 -10.19
C LEU A 46 11.92 22.62 -9.04
N ILE A 47 10.98 22.21 -8.19
CA ILE A 47 10.53 22.95 -7.00
C ILE A 47 11.67 23.35 -6.05
N ASN A 48 12.71 22.51 -5.95
CA ASN A 48 13.85 22.69 -5.05
C ASN A 48 15.08 23.32 -5.75
N CYS A 49 14.94 23.73 -7.02
CA CYS A 49 16.00 24.32 -7.81
C CYS A 49 15.80 25.83 -7.98
N THR A 50 16.87 26.59 -7.82
CA THR A 50 16.90 28.07 -7.90
C THR A 50 17.94 28.56 -8.92
N CYS A 51 18.17 27.80 -9.98
CA CYS A 51 19.09 28.18 -11.06
C CYS A 51 18.37 28.99 -12.14
N SER A 52 19.14 29.70 -12.97
CA SER A 52 18.57 30.51 -14.06
C SER A 52 17.73 29.69 -15.06
N THR A 53 18.11 28.42 -15.28
CA THR A 53 17.35 27.49 -16.13
C THR A 53 16.02 27.08 -15.50
N SER A 54 15.96 26.87 -14.18
CA SER A 54 14.68 26.59 -13.51
C SER A 54 13.73 27.78 -13.60
N ASP A 55 14.21 29.00 -13.47
CA ASP A 55 13.37 30.20 -13.54
C ASP A 55 12.80 30.41 -14.95
N LYS A 56 13.60 30.17 -15.99
CA LYS A 56 13.12 30.14 -17.39
C LYS A 56 12.09 29.05 -17.63
N THR A 57 12.30 27.87 -17.04
CA THR A 57 11.38 26.73 -17.16
C THR A 57 10.04 27.04 -16.50
N ARG A 58 10.05 27.61 -15.29
CA ARG A 58 8.85 28.09 -14.59
C ARG A 58 8.06 29.08 -15.44
N GLY A 59 8.72 30.10 -15.96
CA GLY A 59 8.06 31.09 -16.83
C GLY A 59 7.49 30.48 -18.12
N THR A 60 8.11 29.41 -18.63
CA THR A 60 7.57 28.65 -19.79
C THR A 60 6.32 27.87 -19.41
N PHE A 61 6.33 27.19 -18.25
CA PHE A 61 5.18 26.45 -17.74
C PHE A 61 4.02 27.37 -17.39
N THR A 62 4.27 28.54 -16.79
CA THR A 62 3.24 29.55 -16.54
C THR A 62 2.51 29.92 -17.84
N LYS A 63 3.26 30.22 -18.91
CA LYS A 63 2.67 30.56 -20.21
C LYS A 63 1.87 29.41 -20.84
N MET A 64 2.33 28.17 -20.68
CA MET A 64 1.61 26.99 -21.15
C MET A 64 0.29 26.81 -20.40
N LEU A 65 0.30 26.95 -19.07
CA LEU A 65 -0.90 26.90 -18.24
C LEU A 65 -1.88 28.03 -18.59
N GLU A 66 -1.37 29.25 -18.80
CA GLU A 66 -2.16 30.40 -19.25
C GLU A 66 -2.77 30.20 -20.64
N SER A 67 -2.11 29.43 -21.52
CA SER A 67 -2.67 29.05 -22.82
C SER A 67 -3.75 27.95 -22.75
N GLY A 68 -4.07 27.45 -21.54
CA GLY A 68 -5.11 26.45 -21.32
C GLY A 68 -4.63 24.99 -21.40
N LEU A 69 -3.32 24.73 -21.44
CA LEU A 69 -2.79 23.38 -21.35
C LEU A 69 -2.93 22.85 -19.92
N THR A 70 -3.23 21.55 -19.77
CA THR A 70 -3.30 20.90 -18.45
C THR A 70 -1.91 20.47 -17.99
N VAL A 71 -1.77 20.24 -16.67
CA VAL A 71 -0.53 19.76 -16.05
C VAL A 71 -0.07 18.44 -16.69
N GLU A 72 -0.98 17.50 -16.91
CA GLU A 72 -0.67 16.20 -17.50
C GLU A 72 -0.19 16.32 -18.95
N GLN A 73 -0.77 17.25 -19.72
CA GLN A 73 -0.36 17.51 -21.10
C GLN A 73 1.07 18.06 -21.13
N ILE A 74 1.39 19.03 -20.26
CA ILE A 74 2.73 19.60 -20.16
C ILE A 74 3.74 18.54 -19.72
N ILE A 75 3.42 17.73 -18.70
CA ILE A 75 4.28 16.62 -18.25
C ILE A 75 4.54 15.66 -19.40
N LYS A 76 3.50 15.25 -20.12
CA LYS A 76 3.63 14.36 -21.27
C LYS A 76 4.56 14.93 -22.33
N MET A 77 4.41 16.21 -22.68
CA MET A 77 5.31 16.88 -23.63
C MET A 77 6.77 16.86 -23.15
N GLN A 78 7.01 17.02 -21.84
CA GLN A 78 8.38 16.97 -21.32
C GLN A 78 8.95 15.57 -21.28
N VAL A 79 8.13 14.56 -20.98
CA VAL A 79 8.53 13.15 -21.08
C VAL A 79 8.83 12.78 -22.53
N ASP A 80 8.01 13.22 -23.49
CA ASP A 80 8.23 12.96 -24.92
C ASP A 80 9.55 13.63 -25.40
N LYS A 81 9.93 14.78 -24.83
CA LYS A 81 11.15 15.52 -25.19
C LYS A 81 12.42 15.02 -24.48
N TYR A 82 12.35 14.69 -23.20
CA TYR A 82 13.52 14.39 -22.34
C TYR A 82 13.55 12.94 -21.83
N GLY A 83 12.56 12.12 -22.19
CA GLY A 83 12.35 10.78 -21.67
C GLY A 83 11.81 10.77 -20.24
N GLU A 84 11.57 9.57 -19.71
CA GLU A 84 11.03 9.39 -18.34
C GLU A 84 11.99 9.89 -17.24
N THR A 85 13.27 10.09 -17.55
CA THR A 85 14.28 10.64 -16.62
C THR A 85 14.03 12.08 -16.19
N VAL A 86 13.07 12.77 -16.82
CA VAL A 86 12.67 14.11 -16.41
C VAL A 86 11.65 14.08 -15.28
N LEU A 87 10.97 12.95 -15.05
CA LEU A 87 10.01 12.83 -13.95
C LEU A 87 10.74 12.68 -12.62
N SER A 88 10.23 13.33 -11.59
CA SER A 88 10.71 13.17 -10.21
C SER A 88 10.36 11.81 -9.63
N ALA A 89 9.31 11.17 -10.13
CA ALA A 89 8.86 9.84 -9.74
C ALA A 89 8.61 8.98 -10.98
N PRO A 90 8.90 7.66 -10.93
CA PRO A 90 8.72 6.80 -12.07
C PRO A 90 7.22 6.59 -12.38
N THR A 91 6.89 6.43 -13.67
CA THR A 91 5.50 6.42 -14.17
C THR A 91 4.69 5.27 -13.59
N LYS A 92 3.42 5.46 -13.21
CA LYS A 92 2.58 4.37 -12.65
C LYS A 92 2.04 3.40 -13.70
N PHE A 93 2.74 3.23 -14.82
CA PHE A 93 2.30 2.42 -15.95
C PHE A 93 3.40 1.45 -16.38
N GLY A 94 3.03 0.40 -17.12
CA GLY A 94 3.98 -0.59 -17.64
C GLY A 94 4.71 -1.38 -16.55
N PHE A 95 6.02 -1.59 -16.74
CA PHE A 95 6.83 -2.38 -15.81
C PHE A 95 6.96 -1.71 -14.44
N ASN A 96 6.98 -0.37 -14.38
CA ASN A 96 7.13 0.33 -13.10
C ASN A 96 5.92 0.11 -12.16
N LEU A 97 4.73 -0.20 -12.70
CA LEU A 97 3.56 -0.57 -11.89
C LEU A 97 3.83 -1.78 -10.99
N THR A 98 4.68 -2.73 -11.42
CA THR A 98 5.03 -3.90 -10.60
C THR A 98 5.67 -3.49 -9.28
N ALA A 99 6.52 -2.46 -9.26
CA ALA A 99 7.13 -1.96 -8.02
C ALA A 99 6.09 -1.45 -7.02
N TRP A 100 4.95 -0.91 -7.50
CA TRP A 100 3.86 -0.43 -6.66
C TRP A 100 2.93 -1.55 -6.19
N VAL A 101 2.71 -2.58 -7.01
CA VAL A 101 1.74 -3.66 -6.73
C VAL A 101 2.38 -4.83 -5.98
N MET A 102 3.67 -5.11 -6.23
CA MET A 102 4.41 -6.23 -5.64
C MET A 102 4.33 -6.30 -4.10
N PRO A 103 4.46 -5.20 -3.33
CA PRO A 103 4.37 -5.27 -1.87
C PRO A 103 3.05 -5.87 -1.38
N PHE A 104 1.93 -5.50 -2.00
CA PHE A 104 0.61 -6.01 -1.65
C PHE A 104 0.45 -7.47 -2.06
N VAL A 105 0.92 -7.84 -3.26
CA VAL A 105 0.90 -9.23 -3.74
C VAL A 105 1.71 -10.13 -2.81
N ALA A 106 2.91 -9.70 -2.41
CA ALA A 106 3.77 -10.44 -1.48
C ALA A 106 3.10 -10.66 -0.13
N LEU A 107 2.44 -9.63 0.43
CA LEU A 107 1.71 -9.75 1.70
C LEU A 107 0.54 -10.73 1.60
N VAL A 108 -0.27 -10.65 0.55
CA VAL A 108 -1.41 -11.56 0.34
C VAL A 108 -0.93 -13.00 0.15
N ALA A 109 0.08 -13.20 -0.68
CA ALA A 109 0.66 -14.51 -0.94
C ALA A 109 1.27 -15.11 0.34
N GLY A 110 2.04 -14.32 1.09
CA GLY A 110 2.63 -14.72 2.37
C GLY A 110 1.58 -15.08 3.41
N GLY A 111 0.56 -14.23 3.58
CA GLY A 111 -0.56 -14.48 4.51
C GLY A 111 -1.34 -15.74 4.16
N PHE A 112 -1.60 -15.98 2.86
CA PHE A 112 -2.24 -17.22 2.41
C PHE A 112 -1.37 -18.45 2.67
N GLY A 113 -0.05 -18.35 2.45
CA GLY A 113 0.91 -19.40 2.75
C GLY A 113 0.89 -19.80 4.23
N VAL A 114 0.98 -18.82 5.13
CA VAL A 114 0.91 -19.04 6.58
C VAL A 114 -0.43 -19.69 6.96
N ARG A 115 -1.55 -19.18 6.45
CA ARG A 115 -2.88 -19.75 6.72
C ARG A 115 -2.98 -21.21 6.30
N LYS A 116 -2.45 -21.56 5.12
CA LYS A 116 -2.47 -22.95 4.62
C LYS A 116 -1.62 -23.88 5.49
N VAL A 117 -0.44 -23.44 5.92
CA VAL A 117 0.43 -24.21 6.82
C VAL A 117 -0.26 -24.45 8.15
N LEU A 118 -0.79 -23.40 8.78
CA LEU A 118 -1.52 -23.51 10.05
C LEU A 118 -2.76 -24.41 9.94
N SER A 119 -3.55 -24.28 8.87
CA SER A 119 -4.72 -25.14 8.64
C SER A 119 -4.35 -26.62 8.46
N SER A 120 -3.20 -26.91 7.84
CA SER A 120 -2.69 -28.27 7.71
C SER A 120 -2.31 -28.88 9.06
N TRP A 121 -1.66 -28.09 9.93
CA TRP A 121 -1.28 -28.53 11.27
C TRP A 121 -2.48 -28.74 12.19
N VAL A 122 -3.48 -27.88 12.12
CA VAL A 122 -4.71 -28.01 12.93
C VAL A 122 -5.54 -29.22 12.49
N ARG A 123 -5.76 -29.42 11.18
CA ARG A 123 -6.54 -30.57 10.68
C ARG A 123 -5.86 -31.91 10.98
N LYS A 124 -4.52 -31.94 10.97
CA LYS A 124 -3.76 -33.13 11.36
C LYS A 124 -3.90 -33.47 12.85
N LYS A 125 -4.23 -32.48 13.69
CA LYS A 125 -4.50 -32.69 15.12
C LYS A 125 -5.92 -33.27 15.34
N ASP A 126 -6.91 -32.87 14.54
CA ASP A 126 -8.25 -33.45 14.59
C ASP A 126 -8.29 -34.93 14.14
N ASP A 127 -7.49 -35.30 13.13
CA ASP A 127 -7.35 -36.71 12.72
C ASP A 127 -6.60 -37.56 13.75
N SER A 128 -5.74 -36.96 14.60
CA SER A 128 -5.10 -37.66 15.72
C SER A 128 -5.96 -37.73 16.98
N ASP A 129 -6.92 -36.81 17.18
CA ASP A 129 -7.84 -36.83 18.33
C ASP A 129 -9.10 -37.69 18.08
N SER A 130 -9.41 -38.09 16.84
CA SER A 130 -10.52 -39.02 16.56
C SER A 130 -10.16 -40.51 16.67
N ALA A 131 -8.90 -40.83 17.01
CA ALA A 131 -8.44 -42.21 17.15
C ALA A 131 -7.71 -42.48 18.47
N GLU A 132 -7.97 -41.73 19.55
CA GLU A 132 -7.50 -42.15 20.87
C GLU A 132 -8.32 -41.49 21.99
N SER A 133 -9.39 -42.17 22.41
CA SER A 133 -9.80 -42.11 23.81
C SER A 133 -9.26 -43.36 24.48
N PRO A 134 -8.14 -43.28 25.22
CA PRO A 134 -7.91 -44.12 26.35
C PRO A 134 -8.63 -43.44 27.51
N ASN A 135 -9.69 -44.08 27.97
CA ASN A 135 -10.18 -43.94 29.32
C ASN A 135 -9.06 -44.39 30.29
N GLU A 136 -8.05 -43.54 30.50
CA GLU A 136 -7.00 -43.66 31.51
C GLU A 136 -7.21 -42.61 32.61
N GLU A 137 -8.39 -42.64 33.26
CA GLU A 137 -8.71 -41.73 34.37
C GLU A 137 -9.24 -42.47 35.61
N PRO A 138 -8.47 -43.45 36.14
CA PRO A 138 -8.45 -43.60 37.60
C PRO A 138 -7.05 -43.78 38.23
N GLU A 139 -6.08 -44.42 37.56
CA GLU A 139 -4.79 -44.79 38.20
C GLU A 139 -3.88 -43.57 38.47
N ILE A 140 -3.82 -42.62 37.54
CA ILE A 140 -2.98 -41.43 37.68
C ILE A 140 -3.58 -40.49 38.74
N SER A 141 -4.90 -40.25 38.74
CA SER A 141 -5.56 -39.42 39.76
C SER A 141 -5.36 -39.95 41.19
N GLU A 142 -5.46 -41.28 41.38
CA GLU A 142 -5.34 -41.91 42.70
C GLU A 142 -3.90 -41.81 43.26
N LYS A 143 -2.88 -42.02 42.42
CA LYS A 143 -1.47 -41.90 42.81
C LYS A 143 -1.10 -40.49 43.26
N TYR A 144 -1.64 -39.46 42.60
CA TYR A 144 -1.35 -38.06 42.92
C TYR A 144 -2.11 -37.63 44.17
N SER A 145 -3.39 -38.04 44.29
CA SER A 145 -4.19 -37.81 45.48
C SER A 145 -3.56 -38.44 46.73
N LYS A 146 -2.94 -39.62 46.60
CA LYS A 146 -2.24 -40.29 47.70
C LYS A 146 -0.96 -39.54 48.11
N ARG A 147 -0.17 -39.05 47.14
CA ARG A 147 1.03 -38.22 47.41
C ARG A 147 0.69 -36.90 48.09
N LEU A 148 -0.40 -36.23 47.67
CA LEU A 148 -0.83 -34.99 48.32
C LEU A 148 -1.22 -35.18 49.79
N LYS A 149 -1.81 -36.33 50.15
CA LYS A 149 -2.14 -36.65 51.54
C LYS A 149 -0.89 -36.92 52.38
N ASP A 150 0.06 -37.69 51.86
CA ASP A 150 1.34 -37.96 52.53
C ASP A 150 2.13 -36.68 52.84
N GLU A 151 2.13 -35.71 51.91
CA GLU A 151 2.78 -34.41 52.10
C GLU A 151 2.02 -33.54 53.12
N LEU A 152 0.69 -33.58 53.14
CA LEU A 152 -0.11 -32.78 54.06
C LEU A 152 0.03 -33.25 55.51
N ASP A 153 0.03 -34.57 55.75
CA ASP A 153 0.26 -35.16 57.07
C ASP A 153 1.69 -34.89 57.58
N GLY A 154 2.66 -34.72 56.67
CA GLY A 154 4.03 -34.35 57.01
C GLY A 154 4.24 -32.88 57.39
N ILE A 155 3.27 -32.00 57.07
CA ILE A 155 3.33 -30.55 57.37
C ILE A 155 2.55 -30.23 58.67
N GLU A 156 1.64 -31.08 59.11
CA GLU A 156 0.86 -30.91 60.35
C GLU A 156 1.54 -31.46 61.64
N LEU A 157 2.86 -31.70 61.60
CA LEU A 157 3.72 -32.06 62.74
C LEU A 157 4.74 -30.95 63.06
#